data_AF-A0A918H0C2-F1
#
_entry.id   AF-A0A918H0C2-F1
#
_cell.length_a   1.000
_cell.length_b   1.000
_cell.length_c   1.000
_cell.angle_alpha   90.00
_cell.angle_beta   90.00
_cell.angle_gamma   90.00
#
_symmetry.space_group_name_H-M   'P 1'
#
loop_
_entity.id
_entity.type
_entity.pdbx_description
1 polymer ?
#
loop_
_entity_poly.entity_id
_entity_poly.type
_entity_poly.pdbx_seq_one_letter_code
_entity_poly.pdbx_strand_id
1 'polypeptide(L)'
;MSTPETVAEAPPRAVDPAALRGLMGLFGTGVTVITFRRGSVVHGATVNAFTSVSLDPPLVLVALDRRSRTAALLDDGGYVINILGERQREVALHFAGRPMAREVPWRDEAGAYPRLEGTVGHLVCRPWRTYEGGDHTLHVARVEDVAAPGGRPLLFFRGAFPRLAADHSPSAWSLSLDGPGPAEQFVMRHETRK
;
A
#
# COMPACT_ATOMS: atom_id res chain seq x y z
N MET A 1 22.92 53.18 -15.98
CA MET A 1 22.67 51.73 -16.13
C MET A 1 21.93 51.29 -14.89
N SER A 2 20.60 51.13 -14.97
CA SER A 2 19.78 50.75 -13.82
C SER A 2 19.94 49.26 -13.53
N THR A 3 20.22 48.92 -12.28
CA THR A 3 20.13 47.55 -11.76
C THR A 3 18.69 47.06 -11.85
N PRO A 4 18.43 45.81 -12.29
CA PRO A 4 17.10 45.24 -12.22
C PRO A 4 16.73 45.04 -10.75
N GLU A 5 15.56 45.54 -10.35
CA GLU A 5 14.96 45.22 -9.06
C GLU A 5 14.71 43.72 -9.00
N THR A 6 15.32 43.05 -8.02
CA THR A 6 14.94 41.70 -7.63
C THR A 6 13.50 41.76 -7.13
N VAL A 7 12.56 41.31 -7.95
CA VAL A 7 11.18 41.08 -7.50
C VAL A 7 11.25 39.97 -6.47
N ALA A 8 11.01 40.31 -5.20
CA ALA A 8 10.94 39.33 -4.13
C ALA A 8 9.78 38.36 -4.45
N GLU A 9 10.12 37.08 -4.64
CA GLU A 9 9.14 36.02 -4.85
C GLU A 9 8.23 35.96 -3.62
N ALA A 10 6.92 36.18 -3.82
CA ALA A 10 5.95 36.12 -2.75
C ALA A 10 6.03 34.73 -2.08
N PRO A 11 5.98 34.63 -0.74
CA PRO A 11 6.08 33.34 -0.07
C PRO A 11 4.99 32.40 -0.62
N PRO A 12 5.31 31.12 -0.86
CA PRO A 12 4.34 30.18 -1.43
C PRO A 12 3.08 30.17 -0.57
N ARG A 13 1.91 30.33 -1.19
CA ARG A 13 0.63 30.23 -0.50
C ARG A 13 0.58 28.88 0.22
N ALA A 14 0.47 28.92 1.55
CA ALA A 14 0.27 27.72 2.33
C ALA A 14 -1.01 27.02 1.85
N VAL A 15 -0.88 25.78 1.40
CA VAL A 15 -2.01 24.94 1.02
C VAL A 15 -2.75 24.54 2.30
N ASP A 16 -4.06 24.77 2.36
CA ASP A 16 -4.89 24.33 3.48
C ASP A 16 -4.87 22.79 3.60
N PRO A 17 -4.41 22.21 4.73
CA PRO A 17 -4.38 20.77 4.94
C PRO A 17 -5.74 20.08 4.79
N ALA A 18 -6.85 20.78 5.08
CA ALA A 18 -8.19 20.21 4.90
C ALA A 18 -8.55 20.11 3.40
N ALA A 19 -8.28 21.16 2.63
CA ALA A 19 -8.43 21.15 1.18
C ALA A 19 -7.56 20.08 0.51
N LEU A 20 -6.29 19.95 0.91
CA LEU A 20 -5.39 18.91 0.41
C LEU A 20 -5.92 17.51 0.71
N ARG A 21 -6.33 17.24 1.96
CA ARG A 21 -6.94 15.95 2.34
C ARG A 21 -8.22 15.65 1.58
N GLY A 22 -9.06 16.67 1.36
CA GLY A 22 -10.29 16.56 0.57
C GLY A 22 -10.00 16.12 -0.86
N LEU A 23 -9.01 16.77 -1.51
CA LEU A 23 -8.60 16.43 -2.87
C LEU A 23 -7.96 15.05 -2.96
N MET A 24 -7.04 14.71 -2.04
CA MET A 24 -6.40 13.40 -2.01
C MET A 24 -7.40 12.27 -1.78
N GLY A 25 -8.47 12.52 -1.03
CA GLY A 25 -9.57 11.57 -0.85
C GLY A 25 -10.35 11.24 -2.13
N LEU A 26 -10.20 12.01 -3.21
CA LEU A 26 -10.77 11.72 -4.52
C LEU A 26 -9.96 10.69 -5.31
N PHE A 27 -8.69 10.46 -4.95
CA PHE A 27 -7.89 9.41 -5.56
C PHE A 27 -8.21 8.07 -4.87
N GLY A 28 -9.05 7.26 -5.52
CA GLY A 28 -9.46 5.95 -5.00
C GLY A 28 -8.27 4.98 -4.97
N THR A 29 -8.12 4.27 -3.86
CA THR A 29 -7.03 3.29 -3.69
C THR A 29 -7.56 1.93 -3.23
N GLY A 30 -6.74 0.89 -3.42
CA GLY A 30 -6.87 -0.34 -2.65
C GLY A 30 -6.44 -0.12 -1.20
N VAL A 31 -6.76 -1.08 -0.33
CA VAL A 31 -6.34 -1.07 1.07
C VAL A 31 -5.36 -2.22 1.32
N THR A 32 -4.25 -1.91 1.99
CA THR A 32 -3.28 -2.91 2.41
C THR A 32 -3.15 -2.95 3.93
N VAL A 33 -2.65 -4.07 4.44
CA VAL A 33 -2.15 -4.20 5.82
C VAL A 33 -0.72 -4.70 5.76
N ILE A 34 0.18 -3.94 6.36
CA ILE A 34 1.54 -4.39 6.60
C ILE A 34 1.53 -5.26 7.84
N THR A 35 2.12 -6.45 7.79
CA THR A 35 2.27 -7.35 8.94
C THR A 35 3.72 -7.82 9.08
N PHE A 36 4.21 -7.90 10.31
CA PHE A 36 5.58 -8.30 10.58
C PHE A 36 5.74 -8.76 12.03
N ARG A 37 6.83 -9.49 12.29
CA ARG A 37 7.14 -10.02 13.61
C ARG A 37 8.38 -9.33 14.19
N ARG A 38 8.32 -8.97 15.47
CA ARG A 38 9.48 -8.53 16.27
C ARG A 38 9.46 -9.27 17.60
N GLY A 39 10.43 -10.15 17.81
CA GLY A 39 10.39 -11.12 18.90
C GLY A 39 9.14 -12.01 18.84
N SER A 40 8.43 -12.14 19.97
CA SER A 40 7.18 -12.91 20.05
C SER A 40 5.94 -12.14 19.57
N VAL A 41 6.06 -10.85 19.27
CA VAL A 41 4.91 -9.99 18.95
C VAL A 41 4.72 -9.86 17.45
N VAL A 42 3.47 -10.04 17.00
CA VAL A 42 3.03 -9.67 15.66
C VAL A 42 2.54 -8.23 15.67
N HIS A 43 3.04 -7.45 14.74
CA HIS A 43 2.63 -6.09 14.49
C HIS A 43 1.88 -6.01 13.16
N GLY A 44 1.00 -5.02 13.04
CA GLY A 44 0.50 -4.63 11.74
C GLY A 44 -0.06 -3.22 11.71
N ALA A 45 -0.19 -2.69 10.50
CA ALA A 45 -0.75 -1.37 10.25
C ALA A 45 -1.50 -1.35 8.92
N THR A 46 -2.69 -0.77 8.92
CA THR A 46 -3.44 -0.49 7.70
C THR A 46 -2.82 0.70 6.97
N VAL A 47 -2.59 0.53 5.68
CA VAL A 47 -1.98 1.54 4.81
C VAL A 47 -2.73 1.57 3.49
N ASN A 48 -2.98 2.76 2.96
CA ASN A 48 -3.48 2.95 1.60
C ASN A 48 -2.57 3.85 0.75
N ALA A 49 -1.52 4.41 1.34
CA ALA A 49 -0.42 5.07 0.66
C ALA A 49 0.64 4.04 0.22
N PHE A 50 0.25 3.19 -0.72
CA PHE A 50 1.06 2.10 -1.28
C PHE A 50 1.14 2.24 -2.81
N THR A 51 2.30 1.95 -3.39
CA THR A 51 2.47 1.89 -4.85
C THR A 51 3.58 0.92 -5.27
N SER A 52 3.46 0.36 -6.47
CA SER A 52 4.58 -0.28 -7.16
C SER A 52 5.59 0.79 -7.62
N VAL A 53 6.87 0.44 -7.62
CA VAL A 53 7.97 1.36 -7.98
C VAL A 53 8.79 0.84 -9.16
N SER A 54 9.15 -0.44 -9.15
CA SER A 54 10.03 -1.01 -10.18
C SER A 54 9.76 -2.50 -10.36
N LEU A 55 9.94 -3.00 -11.59
CA LEU A 55 9.90 -4.42 -11.91
C LEU A 55 11.27 -5.09 -11.80
N ASP A 56 12.35 -4.38 -12.17
CA ASP A 56 13.73 -4.87 -12.04
C ASP A 56 14.69 -3.76 -11.56
N PRO A 57 15.18 -3.81 -10.30
CA PRO A 57 14.80 -4.78 -9.27
C PRO A 57 13.33 -4.61 -8.85
N PRO A 58 12.68 -5.65 -8.30
CA PRO A 58 11.26 -5.58 -7.93
C PRO A 58 11.09 -4.76 -6.65
N LEU A 59 10.54 -3.54 -6.78
CA LEU A 59 10.42 -2.58 -5.69
C LEU A 59 8.98 -2.08 -5.52
N VAL A 60 8.59 -1.86 -4.26
CA VAL A 60 7.34 -1.21 -3.85
C VAL A 60 7.61 -0.13 -2.80
N LEU A 61 6.66 0.77 -2.59
CA LEU A 61 6.75 1.84 -1.60
C LEU A 61 5.50 1.87 -0.71
N VAL A 62 5.71 2.12 0.58
CA VAL A 62 4.68 2.50 1.55
C VAL A 62 5.07 3.79 2.25
N ALA A 63 4.12 4.73 2.37
CA ALA A 63 4.31 5.95 3.15
C ALA A 63 3.65 5.77 4.52
N LEU A 64 4.40 6.04 5.59
CA LEU A 64 3.94 5.90 6.98
C LEU A 64 4.15 7.19 7.75
N ASP A 65 3.16 7.59 8.57
CA ASP A 65 3.34 8.71 9.51
C ASP A 65 4.55 8.41 10.40
N ARG A 66 5.49 9.35 10.51
CA ARG A 66 6.74 9.16 11.26
C ARG A 66 6.51 8.83 12.75
N ARG A 67 5.33 9.14 13.29
CA ARG A 67 4.93 8.84 14.67
C ARG A 67 4.36 7.42 14.83
N SER A 68 4.10 6.72 13.73
CA SER A 68 3.62 5.35 13.74
C SER A 68 4.68 4.41 14.32
N ARG A 69 4.27 3.54 15.24
CA ARG A 69 5.14 2.47 15.74
C ARG A 69 5.64 1.56 14.61
N THR A 70 4.83 1.37 13.56
CA THR A 70 5.24 0.58 12.40
C THR A 70 6.38 1.26 11.65
N ALA A 71 6.34 2.58 11.45
CA ALA A 71 7.42 3.31 10.77
C ALA A 71 8.77 3.11 11.48
N ALA A 72 8.76 3.13 12.82
CA ALA A 72 9.97 2.95 13.63
C ALA A 72 10.56 1.53 13.61
N LEU A 73 9.77 0.50 13.26
CA LEU A 73 10.18 -0.90 13.35
C LEU A 73 10.33 -1.60 12.00
N LEU A 74 9.81 -0.99 10.93
CA LEU A 74 9.69 -1.66 9.64
C LEU A 74 11.05 -2.00 9.02
N ASP A 75 12.08 -1.20 9.32
CA ASP A 75 13.42 -1.35 8.75
C ASP A 75 14.25 -2.45 9.45
N ASP A 76 13.79 -2.98 10.59
CA ASP A 76 14.51 -4.00 11.40
C ASP A 76 14.31 -5.46 10.93
N GLY A 77 13.88 -5.67 9.69
CA GLY A 77 13.68 -7.01 9.13
C GLY A 77 12.49 -7.08 8.17
N GLY A 78 12.31 -8.25 7.56
CA GLY A 78 11.29 -8.44 6.55
C GLY A 78 9.85 -8.35 7.08
N TYR A 79 8.92 -8.14 6.14
CA TYR A 79 7.51 -7.89 6.40
C TYR A 79 6.66 -8.34 5.22
N VAL A 80 5.34 -8.41 5.43
CA VAL A 80 4.36 -8.73 4.39
C VAL A 80 3.47 -7.53 4.14
N ILE A 81 3.26 -7.19 2.87
CA ILE A 81 2.20 -6.26 2.45
C ILE A 81 1.02 -7.10 1.96
N ASN A 82 -0.08 -7.09 2.71
CA ASN A 82 -1.29 -7.85 2.40
C ASN A 82 -2.29 -6.94 1.69
N ILE A 83 -2.68 -7.26 0.47
CA ILE A 83 -3.71 -6.53 -0.27
C ILE A 83 -5.08 -7.10 0.12
N LEU A 84 -5.93 -6.28 0.73
CA LEU A 84 -7.17 -6.74 1.33
C LEU A 84 -8.27 -6.97 0.29
N GLY A 85 -9.08 -8.00 0.53
CA GLY A 85 -10.32 -8.27 -0.21
C GLY A 85 -11.52 -7.52 0.35
N GLU A 86 -12.55 -7.35 -0.49
CA GLU A 86 -13.77 -6.56 -0.27
C GLU A 86 -14.49 -6.88 1.06
N ARG A 87 -14.35 -8.11 1.58
CA ARG A 87 -14.95 -8.57 2.85
C ARG A 87 -14.10 -8.29 4.09
N GLN A 88 -12.88 -7.75 3.94
CA GLN A 88 -11.91 -7.56 5.03
C GLN A 88 -11.94 -6.14 5.63
N ARG A 89 -13.05 -5.42 5.52
CA ARG A 89 -13.22 -4.09 6.15
C ARG A 89 -12.89 -4.08 7.64
N GLU A 90 -13.33 -5.11 8.37
CA GLU A 90 -13.10 -5.17 9.82
C GLU A 90 -11.61 -5.38 10.16
N VAL A 91 -10.88 -6.15 9.34
CA VAL A 91 -9.42 -6.33 9.45
C VAL A 91 -8.71 -5.00 9.18
N ALA A 92 -9.12 -4.27 8.15
CA ALA A 92 -8.60 -2.93 7.87
C ALA A 92 -8.79 -1.97 9.05
N LEU A 93 -9.94 -2.03 9.73
CA LEU A 93 -10.21 -1.18 10.89
C LEU A 93 -9.42 -1.62 12.13
N HIS A 94 -9.25 -2.93 12.36
CA HIS A 94 -8.42 -3.47 13.44
C HIS A 94 -7.00 -2.90 13.38
N PHE A 95 -6.33 -3.04 12.23
CA PHE A 95 -4.96 -2.53 12.04
C PHE A 95 -4.88 -1.01 11.81
N ALA A 96 -6.02 -0.31 11.80
CA ALA A 96 -6.10 1.16 11.86
C ALA A 96 -6.39 1.69 13.29
N GLY A 97 -6.30 0.82 14.30
CA GLY A 97 -6.48 1.21 15.71
C GLY A 97 -7.93 1.11 16.22
N ARG A 98 -8.81 0.41 15.50
CA ARG A 98 -10.17 0.08 15.95
C ARG A 98 -10.31 -1.43 16.06
N PRO A 99 -9.88 -2.05 17.19
CA PRO A 99 -9.82 -3.49 17.32
C PRO A 99 -11.16 -4.17 17.01
N MET A 100 -11.11 -5.19 16.16
CA MET A 100 -12.22 -6.11 15.97
C MET A 100 -12.51 -6.95 17.22
N ALA A 101 -13.76 -7.40 17.36
CA ALA A 101 -14.18 -8.24 18.49
C ALA A 101 -13.78 -9.72 18.33
N ARG A 102 -13.70 -10.19 17.09
CA ARG A 102 -13.23 -11.54 16.74
C ARG A 102 -11.70 -11.58 16.62
N GLU A 103 -11.15 -12.77 16.55
CA GLU A 103 -9.73 -12.95 16.27
C GLU A 103 -9.38 -12.57 14.83
N VAL A 104 -8.13 -12.12 14.64
CA VAL A 104 -7.59 -11.80 13.32
C VAL A 104 -7.42 -13.10 12.53
N PRO A 105 -7.96 -13.21 11.30
CA PRO A 105 -7.83 -14.42 10.51
C PRO A 105 -6.43 -14.49 9.87
N TRP A 106 -5.56 -15.29 10.47
CA TRP A 106 -4.21 -15.53 9.99
C TRP A 106 -4.14 -16.80 9.13
N ARG A 107 -3.47 -16.72 7.99
CA ARG A 107 -3.03 -17.89 7.22
C ARG A 107 -1.79 -18.53 7.82
N ASP A 108 -0.89 -17.72 8.34
CA ASP A 108 0.34 -18.15 9.00
C ASP A 108 0.70 -17.08 10.04
N GLU A 109 0.24 -17.25 11.28
CA GLU A 109 0.56 -16.31 12.36
C GLU A 109 1.95 -16.58 12.93
N ALA A 110 2.26 -17.85 13.17
CA ALA A 110 3.47 -18.28 13.87
C ALA A 110 4.75 -18.17 13.03
N GLY A 111 4.62 -18.05 11.70
CA GLY A 111 5.75 -17.90 10.79
C GLY A 111 6.55 -16.61 10.98
N ALA A 112 7.71 -16.57 10.31
CA ALA A 112 8.58 -15.39 10.25
C ALA A 112 7.92 -14.20 9.52
N TYR A 113 6.96 -14.50 8.64
CA TYR A 113 6.22 -13.53 7.85
C TYR A 113 4.72 -13.72 8.09
N PRO A 114 4.16 -13.09 9.14
CA PRO A 114 2.76 -13.26 9.46
C PRO A 114 1.86 -12.86 8.29
N ARG A 115 0.98 -13.75 7.82
CA ARG A 115 0.12 -13.51 6.64
C ARG A 115 -1.36 -13.57 6.98
N LEU A 116 -2.13 -12.62 6.46
CA LEU A 116 -3.58 -12.59 6.63
C LEU A 116 -4.26 -13.58 5.68
N GLU A 117 -5.31 -14.23 6.15
CA GLU A 117 -6.17 -15.08 5.33
C GLU A 117 -7.19 -14.24 4.54
N GLY A 118 -7.56 -14.70 3.34
CA GLY A 118 -8.63 -14.09 2.53
C GLY A 118 -8.22 -12.82 1.77
N THR A 119 -6.91 -12.51 1.73
CA THR A 119 -6.33 -11.42 0.96
C THR A 119 -6.42 -11.71 -0.54
N VAL A 120 -6.54 -10.67 -1.37
CA VAL A 120 -6.52 -10.83 -2.85
C VAL A 120 -5.10 -11.09 -3.37
N GLY A 121 -4.10 -10.70 -2.58
CA GLY A 121 -2.70 -10.97 -2.82
C GLY A 121 -1.83 -10.46 -1.68
N HIS A 122 -0.56 -10.85 -1.69
CA HIS A 122 0.44 -10.33 -0.77
C HIS A 122 1.84 -10.35 -1.38
N LEU A 123 2.70 -9.53 -0.79
CA LEU A 123 4.11 -9.40 -1.12
C LEU A 123 4.93 -9.69 0.14
N VAL A 124 5.92 -10.57 0.05
CA VAL A 124 6.96 -10.71 1.08
C VAL A 124 8.09 -9.77 0.71
N CYS A 125 8.47 -8.92 1.64
CA CYS A 125 9.36 -7.80 1.39
C CYS A 125 10.51 -7.74 2.40
N ARG A 126 11.63 -7.18 1.96
CA ARG A 126 12.70 -6.69 2.83
C ARG A 126 12.91 -5.19 2.65
N PRO A 127 13.33 -4.47 3.71
CA PRO A 127 13.73 -3.08 3.59
C PRO A 127 14.77 -2.88 2.49
N TRP A 128 14.58 -1.87 1.66
CA TRP A 128 15.53 -1.48 0.61
C TRP A 128 16.15 -0.12 0.93
N ARG A 129 15.32 0.92 1.04
CA ARG A 129 15.73 2.29 1.37
C ARG A 129 14.59 3.06 2.01
N THR A 130 14.95 4.09 2.77
CA THR A 130 13.99 4.97 3.45
C THR A 130 14.31 6.43 3.10
N TYR A 131 13.26 7.25 2.92
CA TYR A 131 13.39 8.67 2.58
C TYR A 131 12.45 9.53 3.44
N GLU A 132 12.88 10.76 3.75
CA GLU A 132 12.01 11.77 4.37
C GLU A 132 10.95 12.25 3.37
N GLY A 133 9.69 12.28 3.79
CA GLY A 133 8.54 12.66 2.97
C GLY A 133 7.62 13.66 3.67
N GLY A 134 8.17 14.74 4.23
CA GLY A 134 7.40 15.64 5.09
C GLY A 134 7.01 14.95 6.39
N ASP A 135 5.77 15.01 6.86
CA ASP A 135 5.34 14.32 8.08
C ASP A 135 5.32 12.78 7.98
N HIS A 136 5.61 12.22 6.80
CA HIS A 136 5.74 10.78 6.56
C HIS A 136 7.17 10.35 6.26
N THR A 137 7.42 9.07 6.48
CA THR A 137 8.60 8.35 6.04
C THR A 137 8.22 7.44 4.87
N LEU A 138 8.98 7.52 3.78
CA LEU A 138 8.79 6.70 2.59
C LEU A 138 9.67 5.46 2.68
N HIS A 139 9.07 4.29 2.92
CA HIS A 139 9.78 3.02 2.97
C HIS A 139 9.69 2.34 1.61
N VAL A 140 10.83 2.22 0.93
CA VAL A 140 10.98 1.40 -0.27
C VAL A 140 11.39 0.01 0.15
N ALA A 141 10.70 -0.99 -0.40
CA ALA A 141 10.91 -2.40 -0.12
C ALA A 141 11.32 -3.14 -1.38
N ARG A 142 12.24 -4.10 -1.23
CA ARG A 142 12.48 -5.11 -2.26
C ARG A 142 11.51 -6.27 -2.04
N VAL A 143 10.84 -6.67 -3.11
CA VAL A 143 9.95 -7.83 -3.10
C VAL A 143 10.79 -9.10 -3.30
N GLU A 144 10.58 -10.08 -2.44
CA GLU A 144 11.26 -11.38 -2.48
C GLU A 144 10.33 -12.52 -2.91
N ASP A 145 9.04 -12.40 -2.62
CA ASP A 145 8.02 -13.38 -3.00
C ASP A 145 6.66 -12.69 -3.18
N VAL A 146 5.80 -13.27 -4.04
CA VAL A 146 4.47 -12.75 -4.35
C VAL A 146 3.46 -13.88 -4.46
N ALA A 147 2.24 -13.64 -3.99
CA ALA A 147 1.09 -14.47 -4.32
C ALA A 147 -0.14 -13.61 -4.57
N ALA A 148 -0.93 -13.98 -5.57
CA ALA A 148 -2.18 -13.29 -5.88
C ALA A 148 -3.31 -14.31 -6.12
N PRO A 149 -3.94 -14.81 -5.04
CA PRO A 149 -5.12 -15.68 -5.14
C PRO A 149 -6.29 -15.06 -5.93
N GLY A 150 -6.30 -13.73 -6.07
CA GLY A 150 -7.33 -12.98 -6.77
C GLY A 150 -8.56 -12.72 -5.91
N GLY A 151 -9.62 -12.23 -6.56
CA GLY A 151 -10.84 -11.79 -5.91
C GLY A 151 -11.02 -10.27 -5.95
N ARG A 152 -12.10 -9.80 -5.33
CA ARG A 152 -12.50 -8.39 -5.35
C ARG A 152 -11.75 -7.63 -4.25
N PRO A 153 -10.99 -6.56 -4.55
CA PRO A 153 -10.24 -5.81 -3.55
C PRO A 153 -11.14 -4.97 -2.65
N LEU A 154 -10.68 -4.69 -1.44
CA LEU A 154 -11.22 -3.63 -0.61
C LEU A 154 -10.72 -2.28 -1.14
N LEU A 155 -11.66 -1.37 -1.40
CA LEU A 155 -11.36 -0.01 -1.85
C LEU A 155 -11.50 1.02 -0.74
N PHE A 156 -10.80 2.13 -0.89
CA PHE A 156 -10.97 3.33 -0.08
C PHE A 156 -11.14 4.56 -0.97
N PHE A 157 -12.22 5.31 -0.74
CA PHE A 157 -12.55 6.53 -1.49
C PHE A 157 -13.34 7.46 -0.59
N ARG A 158 -12.92 8.73 -0.49
CA ARG A 158 -13.56 9.78 0.33
C ARG A 158 -13.90 9.35 1.77
N GLY A 159 -13.04 8.56 2.41
CA GLY A 159 -13.25 8.10 3.78
C GLY A 159 -14.19 6.90 3.93
N ALA A 160 -14.66 6.32 2.82
CA ALA A 160 -15.56 5.17 2.80
C ALA A 160 -14.93 3.98 2.07
N PHE A 161 -15.58 2.82 2.20
CA PHE A 161 -15.19 1.56 1.57
C PHE A 161 -16.21 1.17 0.48
N PRO A 162 -16.17 1.79 -0.71
CA PRO A 162 -17.08 1.42 -1.79
C PRO A 162 -16.74 0.02 -2.34
N ARG A 163 -17.65 -0.51 -3.15
CA ARG A 163 -17.45 -1.75 -3.91
C ARG A 163 -17.21 -1.42 -5.39
N LEU A 164 -16.37 -2.21 -6.05
CA LEU A 164 -16.26 -2.15 -7.52
C LEU A 164 -17.62 -2.47 -8.16
N ALA A 165 -17.88 -1.93 -9.34
CA ALA A 165 -18.99 -2.42 -10.17
C ALA A 165 -18.76 -3.89 -10.57
N ALA A 166 -19.82 -4.55 -11.06
CA ALA A 166 -19.73 -5.95 -11.49
C ALA A 166 -19.02 -6.09 -12.85
N ASP A 167 -19.10 -5.06 -13.68
CA ASP A 167 -18.57 -4.96 -15.04
C ASP A 167 -17.34 -4.05 -15.07
N HIS A 168 -16.15 -4.65 -15.08
CA HIS A 168 -14.92 -3.92 -15.41
C HIS A 168 -14.38 -4.43 -16.75
N SER A 169 -14.13 -3.51 -17.68
CA SER A 169 -13.44 -3.86 -18.93
C SER A 169 -11.94 -4.00 -18.65
N PRO A 170 -11.30 -5.11 -19.06
CA PRO A 170 -9.91 -5.42 -18.68
C PRO A 170 -8.84 -4.60 -19.44
N SER A 171 -9.19 -3.75 -20.41
CA SER A 171 -8.19 -3.13 -21.28
C SER A 171 -8.45 -1.65 -21.56
N ALA A 172 -8.26 -0.79 -20.55
CA ALA A 172 -8.25 0.66 -20.76
C ALA A 172 -6.91 1.21 -21.28
N TRP A 173 -5.81 0.44 -21.17
CA TRP A 173 -4.43 0.97 -21.25
C TRP A 173 -3.50 0.24 -22.22
N SER A 174 -4.01 -0.56 -23.16
CA SER A 174 -3.14 -1.14 -24.19
C SER A 174 -2.43 0.00 -24.92
N LEU A 175 -1.09 0.03 -24.87
CA LEU A 175 -0.16 0.97 -25.53
C LEU A 175 0.43 2.15 -24.69
N SER A 176 0.25 2.21 -23.38
CA SER A 176 1.01 3.16 -22.53
C SER A 176 2.30 2.54 -21.99
N LEU A 177 3.42 3.27 -22.03
CA LEU A 177 4.66 2.90 -21.31
C LEU A 177 4.48 2.93 -19.78
N ASP A 178 3.50 3.71 -19.31
CA ASP A 178 3.05 3.75 -17.91
C ASP A 178 1.89 2.76 -17.64
N GLY A 179 1.49 1.97 -18.65
CA GLY A 179 0.47 0.93 -18.53
C GLY A 179 1.09 -0.40 -18.07
N PRO A 180 0.30 -1.34 -17.53
CA PRO A 180 0.81 -2.60 -16.97
C PRO A 180 1.24 -3.63 -18.05
N GLY A 181 1.76 -3.19 -19.20
CA GLY A 181 2.08 -4.06 -20.34
C GLY A 181 0.84 -4.64 -21.03
N PRO A 182 1.02 -5.53 -22.04
CA PRO A 182 -0.10 -6.17 -22.72
C PRO A 182 -0.96 -6.99 -21.75
N ALA A 183 -2.29 -6.95 -21.95
CA ALA A 183 -3.28 -7.62 -21.10
C ALA A 183 -3.06 -9.14 -20.89
N GLU A 184 -2.28 -9.79 -21.77
CA GLU A 184 -1.89 -11.21 -21.62
C GLU A 184 -1.07 -11.50 -20.36
N GLN A 185 -0.43 -10.48 -19.75
CA GLN A 185 0.30 -10.63 -18.48
C GLN A 185 -0.63 -10.78 -17.24
N PHE A 186 -1.91 -10.45 -17.36
CA PHE A 186 -2.91 -10.68 -16.30
C PHE A 186 -3.58 -12.05 -16.38
N VAL A 187 -3.34 -12.82 -17.46
CA VAL A 187 -3.76 -14.22 -17.55
C VAL A 187 -2.73 -15.07 -16.78
N MET A 188 -3.00 -15.29 -15.50
CA MET A 188 -2.17 -16.17 -14.68
C MET A 188 -2.12 -17.58 -15.27
N ARG A 189 -0.91 -18.06 -15.55
CA ARG A 189 -0.67 -19.49 -15.79
C ARG A 189 -0.77 -20.21 -14.45
N HIS A 190 -1.84 -20.99 -14.28
CA HIS A 190 -1.88 -22.02 -13.25
C HIS A 190 -0.84 -23.09 -13.62
N GLU A 191 0.39 -22.96 -13.16
CA GLU A 191 1.30 -24.10 -13.13
C GLU A 191 0.92 -24.97 -11.93
N THR A 192 0.01 -25.92 -12.17
CA THR A 192 -0.14 -27.10 -11.32
C THR A 192 1.17 -27.88 -11.35
N ARG A 193 1.99 -27.70 -10.31
CA ARG A 193 3.12 -28.58 -10.05
C ARG A 193 2.58 -29.92 -9.55
N LYS A 194 2.83 -30.97 -10.33
CA LYS A 194 2.64 -32.38 -9.95
C LYS A 194 3.58 -32.77 -8.81
#